data_AF-F4SC41-F1
#
_entry.id   AF-F4SC41-F1
#
_cell.length_a   1.000
_cell.length_b   1.000
_cell.length_c   1.000
_cell.angle_alpha   90.00
_cell.angle_beta   90.00
_cell.angle_gamma   90.00
#
_symmetry.space_group_name_H-M   'P 1'
#
loop_
_entity.id
_entity.type
_entity.pdbx_description
1 polymer ?
#
loop_
_entity_poly.entity_id
_entity_poly.type
_entity_poly.pdbx_seq_one_letter_code
_entity_poly.pdbx_strand_id
1 'polypeptide(L)'
;MISYRIMKQNFLLYTLVLSILQLELYQNGVQSMDLEIKEDYLLDIGRSSSESAELVHNQGIEISGVKSNDDFGKKEVQFQNKVQESDLDEFHNFWNQDDDYMPLKGSSSVMLQNLNNLLTSEKSHWAEKVLDLFKEVKVHKKGGMILPNLNHLLTSESFHWAEKVLNLFKEVKVNKRGGMEDIPEKLKLLHILNKLIRYCQVPLKAVQVVWFQLQRFECSGGSPSSKNFPFSWPVIFKNTLGLYEDKLISQIRSMDPRKDYVEFESMKSTFEDYGLQLTEDWLEEDQKKLFILWTSKFQLYSKIKDKPLLQEMIETQVIQTSLIEDVQTLSSSAGSYHDGPKGMAESCLKNHSRVLMDYMKCPEYSETSYLFISLVNQFKPYGLEIDPWSNTEDGTKILSFWATYINVFLKMKSLGETHSLQLVIDELVKEDIKETSLIMESFLLDQGEKEFNQNEPVLFEFLKYFSERSKSQSRQNLALKALGDFEKSIISGKT
;
A
#
# COMPACT_ATOMS: atom_id res chain seq x y z
N MET A 1 35.48 5.31 7.57
CA MET A 1 35.29 6.19 8.75
C MET A 1 35.01 7.65 8.39
N ILE A 2 35.78 8.29 7.51
CA ILE A 2 35.54 9.69 7.07
C ILE A 2 34.18 9.89 6.37
N SER A 3 33.77 8.94 5.50
CA SER A 3 32.46 8.99 4.81
C SER A 3 31.26 8.89 5.76
N TYR A 4 31.39 8.11 6.84
CA TYR A 4 30.36 7.97 7.89
C TYR A 4 30.20 9.26 8.72
N ARG A 5 31.32 9.93 9.04
CA ARG A 5 31.32 11.22 9.76
C ARG A 5 30.67 12.35 8.95
N ILE A 6 30.97 12.44 7.66
CA ILE A 6 30.35 13.41 6.74
C ILE A 6 28.85 13.12 6.57
N MET A 7 28.46 11.85 6.53
CA MET A 7 27.06 11.44 6.47
C MET A 7 26.30 11.82 7.76
N LYS A 8 26.89 11.59 8.94
CA LYS A 8 26.31 11.97 10.24
C LYS A 8 26.15 13.49 10.40
N GLN A 9 27.14 14.27 9.97
CA GLN A 9 27.07 15.75 9.98
C GLN A 9 26.00 16.30 9.03
N ASN A 10 25.93 15.77 7.81
CA ASN A 10 24.88 16.15 6.85
C ASN A 10 23.49 15.74 7.35
N PHE A 11 23.38 14.61 8.04
CA PHE A 11 22.12 14.16 8.64
C PHE A 11 21.66 15.09 9.78
N LEU A 12 22.56 15.50 10.68
CA LEU A 12 22.25 16.45 11.76
C LEU A 12 21.83 17.82 11.23
N LEU A 13 22.59 18.34 10.26
CA LEU A 13 22.28 19.59 9.56
C LEU A 13 20.89 19.54 8.90
N TYR A 14 20.60 18.39 8.30
CA TYR A 14 19.36 18.14 7.59
C TYR A 14 18.16 17.89 8.51
N THR A 15 18.36 17.37 9.72
CA THR A 15 17.31 17.25 10.74
C THR A 15 16.98 18.62 11.31
N LEU A 16 18.00 19.43 11.59
CA LEU A 16 17.86 20.79 12.08
C LEU A 16 17.13 21.73 11.11
N VAL A 17 17.52 21.73 9.83
CA VAL A 17 16.83 22.47 8.74
C VAL A 17 15.33 22.20 8.71
N LEU A 18 14.94 21.03 9.18
CA LEU A 18 13.62 20.48 9.00
C LEU A 18 12.74 20.67 10.23
N SER A 19 13.33 20.61 11.42
CA SER A 19 12.74 21.16 12.64
C SER A 19 12.46 22.66 12.49
N ILE A 20 13.34 23.38 11.78
CA ILE A 20 13.18 24.80 11.46
C ILE A 20 12.03 25.04 10.45
N LEU A 21 11.96 24.27 9.36
CA LEU A 21 10.84 24.34 8.41
C LEU A 21 9.49 23.98 9.06
N GLN A 22 9.48 23.00 9.97
CA GLN A 22 8.30 22.63 10.74
C GLN A 22 7.84 23.78 11.66
N LEU A 23 8.78 24.54 12.23
CA LEU A 23 8.51 25.75 13.00
C LEU A 23 7.95 26.89 12.14
N GLU A 24 8.44 27.09 10.92
CA GLU A 24 7.90 28.09 9.98
C GLU A 24 6.48 27.74 9.50
N LEU A 25 6.20 26.48 9.21
CA LEU A 25 4.86 26.03 8.80
C LEU A 25 3.84 26.20 9.93
N TYR A 26 4.25 25.93 11.18
CA TYR A 26 3.42 26.15 12.37
C TYR A 26 3.14 27.65 12.60
N GLN A 27 4.13 28.52 12.36
CA GLN A 27 3.98 29.97 12.55
C GLN A 27 3.13 30.66 11.47
N ASN A 28 3.05 30.10 10.25
CA ASN A 28 2.27 30.67 9.14
C ASN A 28 0.79 30.25 9.14
N GLY A 29 0.25 29.77 10.26
CA GLY A 29 -1.20 29.59 10.43
C GLY A 29 -1.78 28.36 9.72
N VAL A 30 -0.97 27.36 9.38
CA VAL A 30 -1.45 26.03 8.97
C VAL A 30 -2.00 25.32 10.21
N GLN A 31 -3.19 25.72 10.66
CA GLN A 31 -3.87 25.19 11.83
C GLN A 31 -4.61 23.88 11.49
N SER A 32 -3.95 22.74 11.73
CA SER A 32 -4.47 21.63 12.56
C SER A 32 -3.54 20.42 12.40
N MET A 33 -2.65 20.23 13.36
CA MET A 33 -2.11 18.90 13.66
C MET A 33 -2.04 18.78 15.17
N ASP A 34 -3.09 18.22 15.77
CA ASP A 34 -2.92 17.55 17.05
C ASP A 34 -2.03 16.34 16.78
N LEU A 35 -0.79 16.40 17.25
CA LEU A 35 0.14 15.29 17.23
C LEU A 35 0.49 14.94 18.68
N GLU A 36 -0.18 13.91 19.18
CA GLU A 36 0.34 13.06 20.26
C GLU A 36 1.63 12.40 19.75
N ILE A 37 2.77 12.80 20.31
CA ILE A 37 4.04 12.10 20.09
C ILE A 37 3.98 10.81 20.92
N LYS A 38 3.74 9.66 20.29
CA LYS A 38 3.98 8.36 20.93
C LYS A 38 5.50 8.12 20.98
N GLU A 39 6.04 8.06 22.19
CA GLU A 39 7.47 7.81 22.49
C GLU A 39 7.97 6.41 22.10
N ASP A 40 7.11 5.51 21.63
CA ASP A 40 7.43 4.10 21.43
C ASP A 40 8.52 3.81 20.37
N TYR A 41 8.87 4.76 19.50
CA TYR A 41 9.81 4.51 18.40
C TYR A 41 11.29 4.85 18.68
N LEU A 42 11.60 5.51 19.80
CA LEU A 42 13.01 5.78 20.18
C LEU A 42 13.67 4.59 20.89
N LEU A 43 12.89 3.62 21.38
CA LEU A 43 13.40 2.45 22.10
C LEU A 43 13.86 1.31 21.15
N ASP A 44 13.35 1.24 19.91
CA ASP A 44 13.68 0.15 18.98
C ASP A 44 15.05 0.32 18.29
N ILE A 45 15.55 1.55 18.17
CA ILE A 45 16.90 1.78 17.63
C ILE A 45 17.97 1.46 18.68
N GLY A 46 17.66 1.62 19.97
CA GLY A 46 18.57 1.30 21.09
C GLY A 46 18.69 -0.20 21.38
N ARG A 47 17.66 -1.00 21.11
CA ARG A 47 17.67 -2.46 21.38
C ARG A 47 18.43 -3.29 20.34
N SER A 48 18.49 -2.83 19.09
CA SER A 48 19.20 -3.55 18.02
C SER A 48 20.74 -3.54 18.14
N SER A 49 21.31 -2.68 19.00
CA SER A 49 22.75 -2.64 19.26
C SER A 49 23.20 -3.39 20.51
N SER A 50 22.28 -3.85 21.37
CA SER A 50 22.61 -4.58 22.61
C SER A 50 22.58 -6.10 22.48
N GLU A 51 21.99 -6.68 21.43
CA GLU A 51 21.89 -8.15 21.25
C GLU A 51 23.15 -8.81 20.65
N SER A 52 24.29 -8.10 20.59
CA SER A 52 25.57 -8.68 20.12
C SER A 52 26.59 -8.93 21.25
N ALA A 53 26.19 -8.81 22.51
CA ALA A 53 27.10 -8.91 23.65
C ALA A 53 26.57 -9.79 24.79
N GLU A 54 26.00 -10.97 24.49
CA GLU A 54 25.78 -12.00 25.51
C GLU A 54 26.13 -13.39 24.96
N LEU A 55 27.40 -13.74 25.07
CA LEU A 55 27.88 -15.12 25.07
C LEU A 55 29.03 -15.18 26.09
N VAL A 56 28.92 -16.14 27.03
CA VAL A 56 29.80 -16.43 28.20
C VAL A 56 29.44 -15.57 29.42
N HIS A 57 28.66 -16.01 30.42
CA HIS A 57 28.95 -17.10 31.36
C HIS A 57 27.72 -17.44 32.24
N ASN A 58 27.52 -18.74 32.55
CA ASN A 58 26.57 -19.28 33.52
C ASN A 58 26.80 -18.79 34.96
N GLN A 59 25.72 -18.54 35.73
CA GLN A 59 25.32 -19.32 36.92
C GLN A 59 23.99 -18.79 37.48
N GLY A 60 23.09 -19.73 37.83
CA GLY A 60 21.70 -19.43 38.16
C GLY A 60 21.46 -18.88 39.56
N ILE A 61 20.21 -18.48 39.79
CA ILE A 61 19.43 -18.56 41.04
C ILE A 61 17.96 -18.27 40.65
N GLU A 62 17.04 -19.09 41.15
CA GLU A 62 15.59 -18.92 41.09
C GLU A 62 15.13 -17.66 41.83
N ILE A 63 13.94 -17.13 41.51
CA ILE A 63 12.77 -17.14 42.41
C ILE A 63 11.58 -16.37 41.79
N SER A 64 10.42 -17.00 41.98
CA SER A 64 9.01 -16.67 41.74
C SER A 64 8.50 -15.26 42.09
N GLY A 65 7.35 -14.87 41.51
CA GLY A 65 6.39 -14.01 42.21
C GLY A 65 5.39 -13.23 41.36
N VAL A 66 4.20 -13.80 41.18
CA VAL A 66 2.97 -13.17 40.66
C VAL A 66 2.52 -11.99 41.52
N LYS A 67 2.01 -10.90 40.91
CA LYS A 67 0.66 -10.33 41.19
C LYS A 67 0.32 -9.13 40.29
N SER A 68 -0.77 -9.32 39.55
CA SER A 68 -1.64 -8.29 38.99
C SER A 68 -2.24 -7.42 40.09
N ASN A 69 -2.53 -6.16 39.78
CA ASN A 69 -3.75 -5.50 40.21
C ASN A 69 -4.07 -4.35 39.25
N ASP A 70 -5.23 -4.48 38.62
CA ASP A 70 -5.99 -3.38 38.04
C ASP A 70 -6.40 -2.40 39.14
N ASP A 71 -6.31 -1.09 38.84
CA ASP A 71 -7.30 -0.15 39.36
C ASP A 71 -7.40 1.08 38.43
N PHE A 72 -8.57 1.21 37.79
CA PHE A 72 -8.95 2.30 36.91
C PHE A 72 -9.43 3.49 37.75
N GLY A 73 -8.60 4.52 37.88
CA GLY A 73 -8.96 5.81 38.47
C GLY A 73 -8.78 6.95 37.47
N LYS A 74 -9.88 7.49 36.95
CA LYS A 74 -9.92 8.70 36.11
C LYS A 74 -9.27 9.88 36.84
N LYS A 75 -8.16 10.40 36.29
CA LYS A 75 -7.66 11.75 36.58
C LYS A 75 -7.54 12.52 35.27
N GLU A 76 -8.39 13.52 35.13
CA GLU A 76 -8.30 14.56 34.12
C GLU A 76 -7.10 15.46 34.51
N VAL A 77 -6.01 15.38 33.75
CA VAL A 77 -4.82 16.23 33.94
C VAL A 77 -4.83 17.32 32.88
N GLN A 78 -5.05 18.56 33.31
CA GLN A 78 -4.76 19.74 32.48
C GLN A 78 -3.23 19.90 32.40
N PHE A 79 -2.65 19.69 31.22
CA PHE A 79 -1.25 20.01 30.96
C PHE A 79 -1.13 21.49 30.57
N GLN A 80 -0.52 22.30 31.43
CA GLN A 80 0.08 23.57 31.04
C GLN A 80 1.50 23.30 30.55
N ASN A 81 1.74 23.49 29.24
CA ASN A 81 3.08 23.44 28.66
C ASN A 81 3.88 24.67 29.08
N LYS A 82 4.71 24.52 30.12
CA LYS A 82 5.83 25.42 30.42
C LYS A 82 7.11 24.58 30.35
N VAL A 83 7.89 24.79 29.30
CA VAL A 83 9.27 24.29 29.19
C VAL A 83 10.04 24.83 30.40
N GLN A 84 10.63 23.95 31.21
CA GLN A 84 11.44 24.35 32.37
C GLN A 84 12.90 24.49 31.95
N GLU A 85 13.64 25.40 32.59
CA GLU A 85 15.08 25.63 32.36
C GLU A 85 15.94 24.36 32.46
N SER A 86 15.47 23.33 33.17
CA SER A 86 16.12 22.02 33.28
C SER A 86 16.26 21.29 31.94
N ASP A 87 15.35 21.51 31.00
CA ASP A 87 15.33 20.81 29.70
C ASP A 87 16.41 21.40 28.75
N LEU A 88 16.81 22.66 28.97
CA LEU A 88 17.90 23.32 28.25
C LEU A 88 19.27 22.89 28.77
N ASP A 89 19.39 22.61 30.07
CA ASP A 89 20.62 22.09 30.69
C ASP A 89 20.89 20.64 30.28
N GLU A 90 19.85 19.81 30.12
CA GLU A 90 19.97 18.45 29.62
C GLU A 90 20.39 18.42 28.13
N PHE A 91 19.86 19.35 27.34
CA PHE A 91 20.28 19.57 25.95
C PHE A 91 21.74 20.06 25.86
N HIS A 92 22.19 20.94 26.76
CA HIS A 92 23.58 21.39 26.80
C HIS A 92 24.56 20.30 27.23
N ASN A 93 24.15 19.43 28.16
CA ASN A 93 24.98 18.31 28.64
C ASN A 93 25.10 17.19 27.59
N PHE A 94 24.06 16.96 26.78
CA PHE A 94 24.10 16.02 25.66
C PHE A 94 25.17 16.35 24.62
N TRP A 95 25.50 17.62 24.42
CA TRP A 95 26.54 18.06 23.47
C TRP A 95 27.97 18.03 24.04
N ASN A 96 28.13 17.95 25.37
CA ASN A 96 29.43 18.11 26.05
C ASN A 96 30.04 16.80 26.57
N GLN A 97 29.39 15.65 26.41
CA GLN A 97 29.83 14.37 27.02
C GLN A 97 30.73 13.48 26.14
N ASP A 98 31.23 13.95 24.99
CA ASP A 98 32.15 13.18 24.13
C ASP A 98 33.53 13.87 24.07
N ASP A 99 34.42 13.51 25.00
CA ASP A 99 35.77 14.09 25.22
C ASP A 99 36.80 13.82 24.10
N ASP A 100 36.41 13.18 22.99
CA ASP A 100 37.30 12.91 21.84
C ASP A 100 37.18 13.95 20.71
N TYR A 101 36.60 15.12 21.01
CA TYR A 101 36.47 16.22 20.05
C TYR A 101 37.78 17.00 19.85
N MET A 102 38.49 16.74 18.74
CA MET A 102 39.44 17.71 18.22
C MET A 102 38.70 18.96 17.69
N PRO A 103 39.18 20.19 17.96
CA PRO A 103 38.50 21.40 17.52
C PRO A 103 38.59 21.55 16.00
N LEU A 104 37.42 21.51 15.33
CA LEU A 104 37.25 21.89 13.94
C LEU A 104 37.43 23.41 13.79
N LYS A 105 38.62 23.86 13.37
CA LYS A 105 38.84 25.25 12.99
C LYS A 105 38.07 25.59 11.70
N GLY A 106 37.18 26.59 11.78
CA GLY A 106 36.68 27.34 10.62
C GLY A 106 35.16 27.39 10.49
N SER A 107 34.54 26.33 9.98
CA SER A 107 33.13 26.40 9.51
C SER A 107 32.08 26.01 10.55
N SER A 108 32.43 25.19 11.54
CA SER A 108 31.49 24.71 12.58
C SER A 108 31.14 25.80 13.60
N SER A 109 32.03 26.77 13.82
CA SER A 109 31.85 27.83 14.83
C SER A 109 30.81 28.87 14.39
N VAL A 110 30.81 29.27 13.11
CA VAL A 110 29.88 30.30 12.60
C VAL A 110 28.45 29.78 12.59
N MET A 111 28.25 28.52 12.18
CA MET A 111 26.91 27.93 12.14
C MET A 111 26.33 27.70 13.54
N LEU A 112 27.15 27.22 14.49
CA LEU A 112 26.75 27.10 15.90
C LEU A 112 26.44 28.47 16.50
N GLN A 113 27.23 29.49 16.17
CA GLN A 113 27.00 30.85 16.64
C GLN A 113 25.69 31.44 16.08
N ASN A 114 25.36 31.18 14.81
CA ASN A 114 24.11 31.63 14.22
C ASN A 114 22.88 30.86 14.72
N LEU A 115 23.03 29.57 15.00
CA LEU A 115 22.04 28.78 15.72
C LEU A 115 21.79 29.32 17.12
N ASN A 116 22.85 29.64 17.84
CA ASN A 116 22.74 30.22 19.17
C ASN A 116 22.08 31.62 19.09
N ASN A 117 22.39 32.41 18.07
CA ASN A 117 21.76 33.71 17.80
C ASN A 117 20.28 33.61 17.39
N LEU A 118 19.85 32.48 16.81
CA LEU A 118 18.44 32.18 16.53
C LEU A 118 17.73 31.78 17.83
N LEU A 119 18.28 30.82 18.57
CA LEU A 119 17.70 30.29 19.80
C LEU A 119 17.57 31.35 20.90
N THR A 120 18.47 32.33 20.93
CA THR A 120 18.46 33.45 21.89
C THR A 120 17.67 34.67 21.40
N SER A 121 17.05 34.63 20.22
CA SER A 121 16.31 35.76 19.66
C SER A 121 14.82 35.72 19.95
N GLU A 122 14.18 36.89 19.89
CA GLU A 122 12.72 37.00 19.97
C GLU A 122 12.05 36.21 18.85
N LYS A 123 11.03 35.41 19.20
CA LYS A 123 10.31 34.51 18.28
C LYS A 123 9.76 35.20 17.03
N SER A 124 9.42 36.49 17.13
CA SER A 124 8.96 37.33 16.01
C SER A 124 9.99 37.50 14.89
N HIS A 125 11.28 37.26 15.17
CA HIS A 125 12.38 37.41 14.21
C HIS A 125 12.94 36.06 13.73
N TRP A 126 12.34 34.94 14.14
CA TRP A 126 12.88 33.61 13.83
C TRP A 126 12.85 33.31 12.33
N ALA A 127 11.76 33.65 11.62
CA ALA A 127 11.67 33.44 10.17
C ALA A 127 12.79 34.18 9.40
N GLU A 128 13.07 35.43 9.75
CA GLU A 128 14.15 36.22 9.13
C GLU A 128 15.53 35.62 9.41
N LYS A 129 15.80 35.25 10.66
CA LYS A 129 17.09 34.65 11.06
C LYS A 129 17.29 33.24 10.50
N VAL A 130 16.22 32.47 10.35
CA VAL A 130 16.20 31.19 9.65
C VAL A 130 16.56 31.39 8.18
N LEU A 131 15.96 32.36 7.51
CA LEU A 131 16.30 32.70 6.14
C LEU A 131 17.76 33.16 5.99
N ASP A 132 18.29 33.89 6.97
CA ASP A 132 19.71 34.29 6.98
C ASP A 132 20.66 33.10 7.21
N LEU A 133 20.29 32.16 8.09
CA LEU A 133 20.97 30.86 8.22
C LEU A 133 21.00 30.12 6.87
N PHE A 134 19.90 30.10 6.12
CA PHE A 134 19.85 29.50 4.79
C PHE A 134 20.67 30.27 3.73
N LYS A 135 20.73 31.61 3.81
CA LYS A 135 21.59 32.43 2.93
C LYS A 135 23.07 32.17 3.18
N GLU A 136 23.49 31.94 4.42
CA GLU A 136 24.88 31.62 4.74
C GLU A 136 25.26 30.18 4.38
N VAL A 137 24.32 29.22 4.51
CA VAL A 137 24.53 27.85 4.01
C VAL A 137 24.74 27.82 2.48
N LYS A 138 24.21 28.79 1.71
CA LYS A 138 24.53 28.95 0.28
C LYS A 138 26.01 29.25 -0.02
N VAL A 139 26.82 29.66 0.97
CA VAL A 139 28.22 30.05 0.76
C VAL A 139 29.15 28.81 0.70
N HIS A 140 28.70 27.63 1.09
CA HIS A 140 29.41 26.38 0.77
C HIS A 140 28.95 25.82 -0.58
N LYS A 141 29.49 26.43 -1.67
CA LYS A 141 29.34 26.07 -3.09
C LYS A 141 29.64 24.60 -3.49
N LYS A 142 29.86 23.70 -2.52
CA LYS A 142 29.95 22.24 -2.73
C LYS A 142 28.70 21.47 -2.28
N GLY A 143 27.70 22.12 -1.66
CA GLY A 143 26.39 21.53 -1.43
C GLY A 143 25.62 21.46 -2.76
N GLY A 144 25.27 20.25 -3.21
CA GLY A 144 24.66 19.98 -4.51
C GLY A 144 23.40 20.81 -4.83
N MET A 145 22.99 20.79 -6.11
CA MET A 145 21.92 21.63 -6.68
C MET A 145 20.51 21.41 -6.07
N ILE A 146 20.34 20.42 -5.19
CA ILE A 146 19.03 20.05 -4.62
C ILE A 146 18.46 21.15 -3.70
N LEU A 147 19.28 21.79 -2.85
CA LEU A 147 18.77 22.72 -1.82
C LEU A 147 18.18 24.02 -2.41
N PRO A 148 18.82 24.70 -3.38
CA PRO A 148 18.22 25.85 -4.05
C PRO A 148 16.88 25.52 -4.74
N ASN A 149 16.78 24.34 -5.33
CA ASN A 149 15.58 23.91 -6.04
C ASN A 149 14.45 23.48 -5.10
N LEU A 150 14.78 22.95 -3.92
CA LEU A 150 13.79 22.72 -2.86
C LEU A 150 13.19 24.03 -2.37
N ASN A 151 14.01 25.06 -2.10
CA ASN A 151 13.48 26.36 -1.69
C ASN A 151 12.56 26.94 -2.76
N HIS A 152 12.94 26.82 -4.04
CA HIS A 152 12.10 27.27 -5.15
C HIS A 152 10.79 26.48 -5.29
N LEU A 153 10.79 25.19 -4.93
CA LEU A 153 9.57 24.38 -4.87
C LEU A 153 8.65 24.88 -3.75
N LEU A 154 9.18 25.01 -2.53
CA LEU A 154 8.40 25.37 -1.34
C LEU A 154 7.84 26.79 -1.39
N THR A 155 8.52 27.72 -2.06
CA THR A 155 8.04 29.12 -2.20
C THR A 155 7.12 29.34 -3.41
N SER A 156 6.81 28.29 -4.18
CA SER A 156 5.95 28.43 -5.34
C SER A 156 4.52 27.96 -5.17
N GLU A 157 3.67 28.50 -6.03
CA GLU A 157 2.28 28.11 -6.14
C GLU A 157 2.16 26.60 -6.41
N SER A 158 1.21 25.99 -5.72
CA SER A 158 1.03 24.53 -5.63
C SER A 158 0.88 23.85 -6.99
N PHE A 159 0.25 24.50 -7.97
CA PHE A 159 0.06 23.93 -9.30
C PHE A 159 1.37 23.77 -10.11
N HIS A 160 2.44 24.48 -9.74
CA HIS A 160 3.77 24.32 -10.34
C HIS A 160 4.61 23.19 -9.72
N TRP A 161 4.15 22.58 -8.61
CA TRP A 161 4.97 21.64 -7.85
C TRP A 161 5.35 20.39 -8.67
N ALA A 162 4.43 19.88 -9.48
CA ALA A 162 4.67 18.70 -10.31
C ALA A 162 5.88 18.88 -11.26
N GLU A 163 5.94 20.02 -11.96
CA GLU A 163 7.04 20.35 -12.88
C GLU A 163 8.37 20.52 -12.13
N LYS A 164 8.34 21.24 -11.02
CA LYS A 164 9.55 21.52 -10.22
C LYS A 164 10.12 20.26 -9.59
N VAL A 165 9.27 19.37 -9.08
CA VAL A 165 9.71 18.07 -8.57
C VAL A 165 10.27 17.20 -9.68
N LEU A 166 9.66 17.19 -10.87
CA LEU A 166 10.22 16.48 -12.01
C LEU A 166 11.63 16.98 -12.38
N ASN A 167 11.87 18.29 -12.28
CA ASN A 167 13.20 18.87 -12.51
C ASN A 167 14.22 18.41 -11.46
N LEU A 168 13.83 18.28 -10.18
CA LEU A 168 14.68 17.67 -9.14
C LEU A 168 15.12 16.25 -9.52
N PHE A 169 14.19 15.41 -9.99
CA PHE A 169 14.50 14.04 -10.43
C PHE A 169 15.48 14.01 -11.63
N LYS A 170 15.30 14.94 -12.59
CA LYS A 170 16.19 15.07 -13.77
C LYS A 170 17.61 15.46 -13.36
N GLU A 171 17.76 16.43 -12.47
CA GLU A 171 19.06 16.93 -12.02
C GLU A 171 19.84 15.91 -11.21
N VAL A 172 19.16 15.21 -10.29
CA VAL A 172 19.75 14.11 -9.50
C VAL A 172 20.04 12.88 -10.37
N LYS A 173 19.65 12.91 -11.66
CA LYS A 173 19.83 11.82 -12.64
C LYS A 173 19.34 10.49 -12.09
N VAL A 174 18.24 10.51 -11.34
CA VAL A 174 17.70 9.32 -10.65
C VAL A 174 17.54 8.16 -11.63
N ASN A 175 17.08 8.46 -12.86
CA ASN A 175 16.78 7.50 -13.92
C ASN A 175 18.00 7.01 -14.74
N LYS A 176 19.21 7.54 -14.54
CA LYS A 176 20.40 6.97 -15.18
C LYS A 176 20.89 5.79 -14.34
N ARG A 177 21.27 4.68 -15.00
CA ARG A 177 22.12 3.62 -14.40
C ARG A 177 23.50 4.20 -14.09
N GLY A 178 23.56 5.12 -13.13
CA GLY A 178 24.77 5.77 -12.66
C GLY A 178 25.47 4.88 -11.64
N GLY A 179 26.80 4.88 -11.67
CA GLY A 179 27.65 4.21 -10.68
C GLY A 179 27.44 4.73 -9.26
N MET A 180 28.17 4.16 -8.30
CA MET A 180 28.06 4.46 -6.86
C MET A 180 28.15 5.95 -6.48
N GLU A 181 28.67 6.81 -7.35
CA GLU A 181 28.97 8.21 -7.06
C GLU A 181 27.73 9.09 -6.81
N ASP A 182 26.56 8.72 -7.35
CA ASP A 182 25.33 9.52 -7.24
C ASP A 182 24.46 9.17 -6.01
N ILE A 183 24.82 8.14 -5.24
CA ILE A 183 24.01 7.63 -4.11
C ILE A 183 23.71 8.70 -3.04
N PRO A 184 24.67 9.55 -2.61
CA PRO A 184 24.39 10.55 -1.58
C PRO A 184 23.35 11.59 -2.00
N GLU A 185 23.35 12.03 -3.26
CA GLU A 185 22.36 13.00 -3.77
C GLU A 185 20.98 12.35 -3.91
N LYS A 186 20.92 11.10 -4.34
CA LYS A 186 19.67 10.33 -4.36
C LYS A 186 19.11 10.14 -2.95
N LEU A 187 19.95 9.80 -1.97
CA LEU A 187 19.56 9.69 -0.56
C LEU A 187 18.98 11.00 -0.03
N LYS A 188 19.65 12.14 -0.31
CA LYS A 188 19.15 13.46 0.08
C LYS A 188 17.78 13.74 -0.54
N LEU A 189 17.60 13.47 -1.83
CA LEU A 189 16.31 13.64 -2.49
C LEU A 189 15.20 12.82 -1.82
N LEU A 190 15.43 11.53 -1.54
CA LEU A 190 14.42 10.70 -0.86
C LEU A 190 14.04 11.21 0.52
N HIS A 191 15.04 11.67 1.30
CA HIS A 191 14.76 12.28 2.59
C HIS A 191 13.92 13.56 2.44
N ILE A 192 14.16 14.36 1.40
CA ILE A 192 13.37 15.57 1.12
C ILE A 192 11.95 15.18 0.78
N LEU A 193 11.77 14.22 -0.11
CA LEU A 193 10.45 13.73 -0.50
C LEU A 193 9.67 13.16 0.69
N ASN A 194 10.32 12.39 1.58
CA ASN A 194 9.72 11.87 2.82
C ASN A 194 9.20 12.97 3.74
N LYS A 195 9.94 14.06 3.83
CA LYS A 195 9.59 15.17 4.72
C LYS A 195 8.51 16.03 4.08
N LEU A 196 8.61 16.27 2.78
CA LEU A 196 7.60 16.99 2.00
C LEU A 196 6.23 16.31 2.09
N ILE A 197 6.14 14.99 1.93
CA ILE A 197 4.85 14.27 1.99
C ILE A 197 4.26 14.20 3.40
N ARG A 198 5.10 14.25 4.44
CA ARG A 198 4.66 14.19 5.85
C ARG A 198 4.20 15.54 6.39
N TYR A 199 4.87 16.62 6.01
CA TYR A 199 4.66 17.94 6.62
C TYR A 199 3.91 18.92 5.71
N CYS A 200 3.77 18.64 4.42
CA CYS A 200 3.08 19.51 3.47
C CYS A 200 1.83 18.85 2.90
N GLN A 201 0.82 19.66 2.59
CA GLN A 201 -0.31 19.22 1.76
C GLN A 201 0.13 19.20 0.29
N VAL A 202 0.73 18.08 -0.12
CA VAL A 202 1.24 17.92 -1.49
C VAL A 202 0.07 17.79 -2.48
N PRO A 203 0.02 18.61 -3.55
CA PRO A 203 -1.01 18.50 -4.57
C PRO A 203 -0.99 17.15 -5.27
N LEU A 204 -2.16 16.61 -5.63
CA LEU A 204 -2.33 15.29 -6.26
C LEU A 204 -1.38 15.09 -7.45
N LYS A 205 -1.33 16.05 -8.37
CA LYS A 205 -0.44 15.97 -9.55
C LYS A 205 1.03 15.82 -9.17
N ALA A 206 1.49 16.51 -8.11
CA ALA A 206 2.86 16.37 -7.62
C ALA A 206 3.09 15.01 -6.95
N VAL A 207 2.10 14.49 -6.20
CA VAL A 207 2.14 13.13 -5.64
C VAL A 207 2.28 12.09 -6.75
N GLN A 208 1.44 12.17 -7.80
CA GLN A 208 1.50 11.29 -8.97
C GLN A 208 2.88 11.31 -9.63
N VAL A 209 3.42 12.51 -9.91
CA VAL A 209 4.74 12.65 -10.54
C VAL A 209 5.83 12.00 -9.69
N VAL A 210 5.87 12.26 -8.39
CA VAL A 210 6.88 11.66 -7.50
C VAL A 210 6.76 10.14 -7.51
N TRP A 211 5.55 9.63 -7.27
CA TRP A 211 5.28 8.21 -7.22
C TRP A 211 5.72 7.50 -8.51
N PHE A 212 5.36 8.04 -9.67
CA PHE A 212 5.78 7.50 -10.97
C PHE A 212 7.29 7.52 -11.18
N GLN A 213 7.99 8.60 -10.78
CA GLN A 213 9.44 8.63 -10.90
C GLN A 213 10.12 7.59 -10.00
N LEU A 214 9.61 7.37 -8.80
CA LEU A 214 10.09 6.32 -7.89
C LEU A 214 9.81 4.93 -8.46
N GLN A 215 8.60 4.67 -8.97
CA GLN A 215 8.26 3.40 -9.62
C GLN A 215 9.16 3.09 -10.83
N ARG A 216 9.39 4.08 -11.70
CA ARG A 216 10.31 3.92 -12.85
C ARG A 216 11.72 3.58 -12.41
N PHE A 217 12.19 4.18 -11.32
CA PHE A 217 13.48 3.86 -10.73
C PHE A 217 13.54 2.41 -10.24
N GLU A 218 12.50 1.93 -9.58
CA GLU A 218 12.39 0.54 -9.12
C GLU A 218 12.38 -0.44 -10.31
N CYS A 219 11.51 -0.23 -11.30
CA CYS A 219 11.39 -1.11 -12.49
C CYS A 219 12.67 -1.18 -13.32
N SER A 220 13.47 -0.12 -13.34
CA SER A 220 14.71 -0.06 -14.14
C SER A 220 15.87 -0.87 -13.53
N GLY A 221 15.62 -1.62 -12.47
CA GLY A 221 16.67 -2.31 -11.69
C GLY A 221 17.53 -1.33 -10.90
N GLY A 222 17.06 -0.10 -10.69
CA GLY A 222 17.68 0.88 -9.81
C GLY A 222 17.54 0.49 -8.32
N SER A 223 16.69 -0.50 -8.03
CA SER A 223 16.56 -1.05 -6.69
C SER A 223 17.91 -1.65 -6.25
N PRO A 224 18.51 -1.12 -5.17
CA PRO A 224 19.82 -1.52 -4.70
C PRO A 224 19.83 -3.00 -4.26
N SER A 225 20.67 -3.83 -4.87
CA SER A 225 20.98 -5.14 -4.31
C SER A 225 21.70 -4.95 -2.97
N SER A 226 21.19 -5.57 -1.89
CA SER A 226 21.67 -5.39 -0.50
C SER A 226 23.17 -5.58 -0.29
N LYS A 227 23.89 -6.22 -1.22
CA LYS A 227 25.26 -6.67 -1.03
C LYS A 227 26.33 -5.57 -1.01
N ASN A 228 26.08 -4.39 -1.63
CA ASN A 228 27.12 -3.36 -1.83
C ASN A 228 26.71 -1.94 -1.40
N PHE A 229 25.50 -1.73 -0.87
CA PHE A 229 24.99 -0.40 -0.53
C PHE A 229 24.96 -0.20 0.98
N PRO A 230 25.05 1.05 1.49
CA PRO A 230 24.73 1.31 2.88
C PRO A 230 23.34 0.75 3.18
N PHE A 231 23.24 -0.05 4.26
CA PHE A 231 22.05 -0.83 4.63
C PHE A 231 20.74 -0.01 4.64
N SER A 232 20.81 1.31 4.76
CA SER A 232 19.66 2.21 4.82
C SER A 232 19.04 2.60 3.47
N TRP A 233 19.77 2.57 2.34
CA TRP A 233 19.23 3.08 1.06
C TRP A 233 18.00 2.31 0.52
N PRO A 234 18.00 0.97 0.43
CA PRO A 234 16.80 0.22 0.03
C PRO A 234 15.61 0.48 0.94
N VAL A 235 15.85 0.60 2.25
CA VAL A 235 14.82 0.84 3.27
C VAL A 235 14.21 2.23 3.11
N ILE A 236 15.04 3.27 2.96
CA ILE A 236 14.59 4.64 2.76
C ILE A 236 13.79 4.75 1.46
N PHE A 237 14.28 4.15 0.37
CA PHE A 237 13.58 4.15 -0.92
C PHE A 237 12.20 3.50 -0.83
N LYS A 238 12.10 2.28 -0.28
CA LYS A 238 10.82 1.59 -0.11
C LYS A 238 9.86 2.38 0.78
N ASN A 239 10.36 2.98 1.86
CA ASN A 239 9.55 3.84 2.74
C ASN A 239 9.04 5.07 1.99
N THR A 240 9.89 5.76 1.22
CA THR A 240 9.47 6.90 0.40
C THR A 240 8.42 6.51 -0.63
N LEU A 241 8.65 5.42 -1.35
CA LEU A 241 7.70 4.92 -2.34
C LEU A 241 6.33 4.62 -1.68
N GLY A 242 6.33 3.90 -0.56
CA GLY A 242 5.12 3.57 0.20
C GLY A 242 4.36 4.81 0.69
N LEU A 243 5.05 5.83 1.23
CA LEU A 243 4.39 7.06 1.67
C LEU A 243 3.66 7.79 0.54
N TYR A 244 4.24 7.82 -0.66
CA TYR A 244 3.59 8.44 -1.83
C TYR A 244 2.50 7.56 -2.42
N GLU A 245 2.66 6.24 -2.39
CA GLU A 245 1.62 5.27 -2.77
C GLU A 245 0.38 5.43 -1.89
N ASP A 246 0.56 5.41 -0.56
CA ASP A 246 -0.51 5.58 0.43
C ASP A 246 -1.21 6.93 0.26
N LYS A 247 -0.44 8.00 0.06
CA LYS A 247 -1.01 9.33 -0.16
C LYS A 247 -1.81 9.41 -1.45
N LEU A 248 -1.30 8.83 -2.53
CA LEU A 248 -1.99 8.79 -3.82
C LEU A 248 -3.30 8.01 -3.72
N ILE A 249 -3.26 6.81 -3.15
CA ILE A 249 -4.46 5.99 -2.93
C ILE A 249 -5.48 6.71 -2.05
N SER A 250 -5.03 7.35 -0.97
CA SER A 250 -5.91 8.14 -0.10
C SER A 250 -6.59 9.28 -0.85
N GLN A 251 -5.86 9.98 -1.72
CA GLN A 251 -6.42 11.07 -2.53
C GLN A 251 -7.40 10.55 -3.58
N ILE A 252 -7.11 9.42 -4.24
CA ILE A 252 -8.04 8.77 -5.19
C ILE A 252 -9.34 8.36 -4.48
N ARG A 253 -9.23 7.77 -3.29
CA ARG A 253 -10.39 7.36 -2.49
C ARG A 253 -11.27 8.54 -2.08
N SER A 254 -10.66 9.67 -1.70
CA SER A 254 -11.39 10.85 -1.24
C SER A 254 -12.07 11.64 -2.35
N MET A 255 -11.63 11.49 -3.61
CA MET A 255 -12.26 12.18 -4.74
C MET A 255 -13.68 11.65 -4.96
N ASP A 256 -14.64 12.56 -5.09
CA ASP A 256 -15.99 12.27 -5.55
C ASP A 256 -16.04 12.64 -7.05
N PRO A 257 -16.02 11.67 -7.99
CA PRO A 257 -15.97 11.96 -9.42
C PRO A 257 -17.07 12.91 -9.90
N ARG A 258 -18.22 12.92 -9.23
CA ARG A 258 -19.37 13.75 -9.59
C ARG A 258 -19.22 15.20 -9.12
N LYS A 259 -18.39 15.45 -8.11
CA LYS A 259 -18.12 16.79 -7.57
C LYS A 259 -16.76 17.33 -8.02
N ASP A 260 -15.78 16.45 -8.12
CA ASP A 260 -14.37 16.73 -8.39
C ASP A 260 -13.99 16.32 -9.82
N TYR A 261 -14.94 16.35 -10.76
CA TYR A 261 -14.78 15.85 -12.13
C TYR A 261 -13.52 16.39 -12.83
N VAL A 262 -13.27 17.70 -12.73
CA VAL A 262 -12.09 18.34 -13.34
C VAL A 262 -10.79 17.80 -12.76
N GLU A 263 -10.75 17.54 -11.45
CA GLU A 263 -9.57 17.01 -10.76
C GLU A 263 -9.37 15.54 -11.09
N PHE A 264 -10.46 14.77 -11.21
CA PHE A 264 -10.46 13.38 -11.65
C PHE A 264 -9.97 13.23 -13.10
N GLU A 265 -10.46 14.04 -14.04
CA GLU A 265 -9.99 14.04 -15.43
C GLU A 265 -8.52 14.47 -15.52
N SER A 266 -8.11 15.48 -14.74
CA SER A 266 -6.69 15.88 -14.67
C SER A 266 -5.81 14.76 -14.11
N MET A 267 -6.32 13.99 -13.15
CA MET A 267 -5.62 12.83 -12.59
C MET A 267 -5.48 11.73 -13.63
N LYS A 268 -6.57 11.40 -14.35
CA LYS A 268 -6.58 10.42 -15.45
C LYS A 268 -5.57 10.78 -16.53
N SER A 269 -5.63 12.01 -17.05
CA SER A 269 -4.67 12.51 -18.04
C SER A 269 -3.22 12.40 -17.54
N THR A 270 -2.97 12.68 -16.26
CA THR A 270 -1.63 12.52 -15.67
C THR A 270 -1.23 11.05 -15.62
N PHE A 271 -2.12 10.12 -15.23
CA PHE A 271 -1.83 8.68 -15.28
C PHE A 271 -1.45 8.23 -16.70
N GLU A 272 -2.20 8.66 -17.70
CA GLU A 272 -1.96 8.35 -19.12
C GLU A 272 -0.61 8.88 -19.61
N ASP A 273 -0.26 10.13 -19.26
CA ASP A 273 1.04 10.74 -19.59
C ASP A 273 2.23 9.95 -19.05
N TYR A 274 2.05 9.26 -17.92
CA TYR A 274 3.06 8.42 -17.30
C TYR A 274 2.91 6.92 -17.65
N GLY A 275 2.02 6.61 -18.59
CA GLY A 275 1.85 5.30 -19.20
C GLY A 275 1.01 4.32 -18.39
N LEU A 276 0.19 4.80 -17.45
CA LEU A 276 -0.88 4.04 -16.80
C LEU A 276 -2.20 4.40 -17.49
N GLN A 277 -2.68 3.49 -18.32
CA GLN A 277 -3.91 3.61 -19.10
C GLN A 277 -4.80 2.42 -18.79
N LEU A 278 -6.11 2.65 -18.64
CA LEU A 278 -7.13 1.60 -18.53
C LEU A 278 -7.51 1.10 -19.93
N THR A 279 -8.03 -0.13 -20.04
CA THR A 279 -8.36 -0.70 -21.36
C THR A 279 -9.70 -0.24 -21.91
N GLU A 280 -10.64 0.08 -21.02
CA GLU A 280 -11.98 0.51 -21.37
C GLU A 280 -12.36 1.83 -20.69
N ASP A 281 -13.42 2.45 -21.22
CA ASP A 281 -14.08 3.59 -20.60
C ASP A 281 -15.01 3.12 -19.47
N TRP A 282 -14.42 2.56 -18.42
CA TRP A 282 -15.12 2.12 -17.22
C TRP A 282 -15.93 3.27 -16.59
N LEU A 283 -16.94 2.94 -15.79
CA LEU A 283 -17.64 3.95 -14.99
C LEU A 283 -16.66 4.65 -14.03
N GLU A 284 -16.89 5.91 -13.69
CA GLU A 284 -15.94 6.72 -12.90
C GLU A 284 -15.56 6.07 -11.56
N GLU A 285 -16.53 5.46 -10.86
CA GLU A 285 -16.25 4.73 -9.61
C GLU A 285 -15.41 3.47 -9.83
N ASP A 286 -15.58 2.81 -10.97
CA ASP A 286 -14.81 1.62 -11.36
C ASP A 286 -13.40 2.03 -11.79
N GLN A 287 -13.26 3.12 -12.55
CA GLN A 287 -11.96 3.71 -12.87
C GLN A 287 -11.17 4.04 -11.59
N LYS A 288 -11.80 4.62 -10.56
CA LYS A 288 -11.15 4.86 -9.26
C LYS A 288 -10.61 3.57 -8.64
N LYS A 289 -11.41 2.51 -8.61
CA LYS A 289 -10.99 1.20 -8.09
C LYS A 289 -9.79 0.66 -8.88
N LEU A 290 -9.82 0.77 -10.21
CA LEU A 290 -8.73 0.31 -11.08
C LEU A 290 -7.46 1.16 -10.95
N PHE A 291 -7.57 2.49 -10.80
CA PHE A 291 -6.41 3.34 -10.53
C PHE A 291 -5.78 3.02 -9.17
N ILE A 292 -6.58 2.76 -8.14
CA ILE A 292 -6.08 2.30 -6.83
C ILE A 292 -5.36 0.96 -7.00
N LEU A 293 -5.98 0.01 -7.70
CA LEU A 293 -5.39 -1.30 -7.98
C LEU A 293 -4.03 -1.16 -8.66
N TRP A 294 -3.95 -0.43 -9.77
CA TRP A 294 -2.73 -0.28 -10.55
C TRP A 294 -1.68 0.56 -9.84
N THR A 295 -2.09 1.48 -8.97
CA THR A 295 -1.19 2.17 -8.04
C THR A 295 -0.56 1.18 -7.05
N SER A 296 -1.36 0.32 -6.42
CA SER A 296 -0.84 -0.68 -5.48
C SER A 296 -0.07 -1.83 -6.14
N LYS A 297 -0.31 -2.08 -7.43
CA LYS A 297 0.22 -3.23 -8.16
C LYS A 297 0.98 -2.81 -9.42
N PHE A 298 1.63 -1.65 -9.37
CA PHE A 298 2.28 -1.05 -10.55
C PHE A 298 3.33 -1.97 -11.20
N GLN A 299 4.06 -2.74 -10.40
CA GLN A 299 5.01 -3.73 -10.92
C GLN A 299 4.33 -4.80 -11.78
N LEU A 300 3.11 -5.21 -11.43
CA LEU A 300 2.31 -6.13 -12.24
C LEU A 300 1.78 -5.44 -13.49
N TYR A 301 1.23 -4.24 -13.33
CA TYR A 301 0.78 -3.39 -14.45
C TYR A 301 1.87 -3.25 -15.52
N SER A 302 3.10 -2.93 -15.10
CA SER A 302 4.24 -2.75 -16.02
C SER A 302 4.58 -3.99 -16.85
N LYS A 303 4.22 -5.20 -16.39
CA LYS A 303 4.44 -6.47 -17.11
C LYS A 303 3.33 -6.80 -18.10
N ILE A 304 2.16 -6.19 -17.96
CA ILE A 304 0.96 -6.51 -18.72
C ILE A 304 0.42 -5.37 -19.58
N LYS A 305 0.87 -4.13 -19.36
CA LYS A 305 0.39 -2.95 -20.12
C LYS A 305 0.53 -3.06 -21.64
N ASP A 306 1.48 -3.88 -22.11
CA ASP A 306 1.70 -4.15 -23.54
C ASP A 306 0.89 -5.39 -24.02
N LYS A 307 0.00 -5.92 -23.17
CA LYS A 307 -0.88 -7.07 -23.42
C LYS A 307 -2.34 -6.66 -23.14
N PRO A 308 -2.96 -5.88 -24.04
CA PRO A 308 -4.25 -5.23 -23.78
C PRO A 308 -5.36 -6.21 -23.39
N LEU A 309 -5.46 -7.37 -24.06
CA LEU A 309 -6.48 -8.38 -23.72
C LEU A 309 -6.30 -8.98 -22.31
N LEU A 310 -5.04 -9.18 -21.87
CA LEU A 310 -4.76 -9.66 -20.51
C LEU A 310 -5.08 -8.56 -19.49
N GLN A 311 -4.76 -7.31 -19.79
CA GLN A 311 -5.07 -6.18 -18.92
C GLN A 311 -6.58 -6.02 -18.77
N GLU A 312 -7.32 -5.99 -19.89
CA GLU A 312 -8.78 -5.85 -19.92
C GLU A 312 -9.47 -6.91 -19.09
N MET A 313 -9.02 -8.16 -19.23
CA MET A 313 -9.54 -9.26 -18.45
C MET A 313 -9.27 -9.07 -16.94
N ILE A 314 -8.07 -8.62 -16.51
CA ILE A 314 -7.79 -8.37 -15.09
C ILE A 314 -8.64 -7.22 -14.55
N GLU A 315 -8.77 -6.12 -15.30
CA GLU A 315 -9.63 -4.99 -14.93
C GLU A 315 -11.08 -5.44 -14.77
N THR A 316 -11.58 -6.21 -15.74
CA THR A 316 -12.91 -6.80 -15.73
C THR A 316 -13.13 -7.66 -14.47
N GLN A 317 -12.16 -8.50 -14.11
CA GLN A 317 -12.27 -9.35 -12.91
C GLN A 317 -12.36 -8.54 -11.62
N VAL A 318 -11.61 -7.44 -11.53
CA VAL A 318 -11.64 -6.56 -10.35
C VAL A 318 -13.01 -5.89 -10.24
N ILE A 319 -13.56 -5.40 -11.35
CA ILE A 319 -14.89 -4.77 -11.37
C ILE A 319 -16.00 -5.77 -11.05
N GLN A 320 -15.94 -6.97 -11.62
CA GLN A 320 -16.89 -8.04 -11.29
C GLN A 320 -16.84 -8.40 -9.78
N THR A 321 -15.66 -8.39 -9.16
CA THR A 321 -15.51 -8.69 -7.72
C THR A 321 -16.17 -7.64 -6.88
N SER A 322 -15.90 -6.38 -7.18
CA SER A 322 -16.54 -5.28 -6.47
C SER A 322 -18.06 -5.29 -6.64
N LEU A 323 -18.57 -5.60 -7.83
CA LEU A 323 -20.00 -5.68 -8.07
C LEU A 323 -20.67 -6.77 -7.23
N ILE A 324 -20.01 -7.92 -7.05
CA ILE A 324 -20.52 -9.01 -6.19
C ILE A 324 -20.57 -8.54 -4.73
N GLU A 325 -19.50 -7.93 -4.23
CA GLU A 325 -19.41 -7.42 -2.85
C GLU A 325 -20.47 -6.33 -2.57
N ASP A 326 -20.68 -5.42 -3.54
CA ASP A 326 -21.69 -4.37 -3.45
C ASP A 326 -23.10 -4.96 -3.32
N VAL A 327 -23.44 -5.97 -4.15
CA VAL A 327 -24.75 -6.64 -4.10
C VAL A 327 -24.95 -7.42 -2.79
N GLN A 328 -23.92 -8.12 -2.30
CA GLN A 328 -23.98 -8.85 -1.03
C GLN A 328 -24.18 -7.91 0.17
N THR A 329 -23.52 -6.74 0.15
CA THR A 329 -23.67 -5.70 1.18
C THR A 329 -25.07 -5.08 1.19
N LEU A 330 -25.64 -4.84 0.01
CA LEU A 330 -27.02 -4.34 -0.12
C LEU A 330 -28.05 -5.36 0.39
N SER A 331 -27.85 -6.65 0.07
CA SER A 331 -28.73 -7.74 0.51
C SER A 331 -28.74 -7.92 2.02
N SER A 332 -27.63 -7.60 2.68
CA SER A 332 -27.49 -7.69 4.14
C SER A 332 -28.13 -6.50 4.89
N SER A 333 -28.33 -5.36 4.21
CA SER A 333 -28.79 -4.10 4.82
C SER A 333 -30.24 -3.73 4.49
N ALA A 334 -30.78 -4.20 3.37
CA ALA A 334 -32.12 -3.88 2.91
C ALA A 334 -33.03 -5.12 2.91
N GLY A 335 -34.10 -5.10 3.71
CA GLY A 335 -35.13 -6.14 3.64
C GLY A 335 -35.78 -6.19 2.25
N SER A 336 -35.83 -7.38 1.65
CA SER A 336 -36.66 -7.91 0.54
C SER A 336 -37.11 -7.02 -0.66
N TYR A 337 -36.62 -5.79 -0.86
CA TYR A 337 -37.20 -4.85 -1.83
C TYR A 337 -36.33 -4.51 -3.06
N HIS A 338 -35.32 -5.32 -3.40
CA HIS A 338 -34.35 -4.98 -4.45
C HIS A 338 -34.13 -6.05 -5.52
N ASP A 339 -35.20 -6.46 -6.23
CA ASP A 339 -35.08 -7.30 -7.43
C ASP A 339 -34.41 -6.55 -8.61
N GLY A 340 -34.60 -5.24 -8.72
CA GLY A 340 -34.03 -4.41 -9.80
C GLY A 340 -32.49 -4.37 -9.84
N PRO A 341 -31.81 -3.99 -8.73
CA PRO A 341 -30.35 -3.97 -8.65
C PRO A 341 -29.70 -5.34 -8.89
N LYS A 342 -30.34 -6.40 -8.41
CA LYS A 342 -29.84 -7.78 -8.58
C LYS A 342 -29.89 -8.24 -10.03
N GLY A 343 -30.99 -7.99 -10.74
CA GLY A 343 -31.11 -8.33 -12.16
C GLY A 343 -30.11 -7.58 -13.05
N MET A 344 -29.84 -6.30 -12.76
CA MET A 344 -28.79 -5.55 -13.45
C MET A 344 -27.40 -6.14 -13.17
N ALA A 345 -27.09 -6.43 -11.91
CA ALA A 345 -25.82 -7.03 -11.53
C ALA A 345 -25.60 -8.39 -12.22
N GLU A 346 -26.61 -9.26 -12.26
CA GLU A 346 -26.56 -10.54 -12.99
C GLU A 346 -26.23 -10.35 -14.47
N SER A 347 -26.87 -9.37 -15.13
CA SER A 347 -26.59 -9.08 -16.53
C SER A 347 -25.16 -8.57 -16.74
N CYS A 348 -24.66 -7.68 -15.87
CA CYS A 348 -23.30 -7.17 -15.93
C CYS A 348 -22.28 -8.29 -15.70
N LEU A 349 -22.47 -9.11 -14.66
CA LEU A 349 -21.59 -10.25 -14.37
C LEU A 349 -21.54 -11.26 -15.52
N LYS A 350 -22.67 -11.57 -16.16
CA LYS A 350 -22.70 -12.44 -17.34
C LYS A 350 -21.90 -11.85 -18.51
N ASN A 351 -22.03 -10.55 -18.76
CA ASN A 351 -21.28 -9.89 -19.82
C ASN A 351 -19.78 -9.86 -19.53
N HIS A 352 -19.39 -9.50 -18.32
CA HIS A 352 -17.98 -9.48 -17.92
C HIS A 352 -17.37 -10.90 -17.90
N SER A 353 -18.11 -11.92 -17.46
CA SER A 353 -17.66 -13.32 -17.54
C SER A 353 -17.41 -13.77 -18.98
N ARG A 354 -18.10 -13.18 -19.96
CA ARG A 354 -17.84 -13.45 -21.38
C ARG A 354 -16.45 -12.97 -21.79
N VAL A 355 -16.01 -11.79 -21.32
CA VAL A 355 -14.66 -11.26 -21.59
C VAL A 355 -13.59 -12.25 -21.13
N LEU A 356 -13.75 -12.82 -19.92
CA LEU A 356 -12.83 -13.84 -19.42
C LEU A 356 -12.81 -15.10 -20.30
N MET A 357 -13.99 -15.59 -20.67
CA MET A 357 -14.14 -16.80 -21.48
C MET A 357 -13.62 -16.61 -22.91
N ASP A 358 -13.75 -15.41 -23.44
CA ASP A 358 -13.25 -15.06 -24.76
C ASP A 358 -11.72 -14.93 -24.71
N TYR A 359 -11.16 -14.30 -23.68
CA TYR A 359 -9.72 -14.27 -23.44
C TYR A 359 -9.10 -15.68 -23.39
N MET A 360 -9.70 -16.62 -22.65
CA MET A 360 -9.20 -18.01 -22.57
C MET A 360 -9.24 -18.78 -23.90
N LYS A 361 -10.05 -18.34 -24.86
CA LYS A 361 -10.14 -18.93 -26.21
C LYS A 361 -9.20 -18.26 -27.20
N CYS A 362 -8.68 -17.07 -26.88
CA CYS A 362 -7.80 -16.33 -27.77
C CYS A 362 -6.44 -17.05 -27.94
N PRO A 363 -5.82 -16.99 -29.13
CA PRO A 363 -4.49 -17.57 -29.34
C PRO A 363 -3.43 -17.00 -28.38
N GLU A 364 -3.49 -15.70 -28.05
CA GLU A 364 -2.55 -15.07 -27.12
C GLU A 364 -2.59 -15.68 -25.71
N TYR A 365 -3.70 -16.34 -25.34
CA TYR A 365 -3.81 -17.05 -24.08
C TYR A 365 -2.75 -18.15 -23.96
N SER A 366 -2.52 -18.90 -25.03
CA SER A 366 -1.55 -20.00 -25.00
C SER A 366 -0.15 -19.53 -24.59
N GLU A 367 0.24 -18.33 -25.00
CA GLU A 367 1.53 -17.71 -24.70
C GLU A 367 1.60 -17.07 -23.30
N THR A 368 0.44 -16.68 -22.76
CA THR A 368 0.34 -15.86 -21.54
C THR A 368 -0.39 -16.56 -20.39
N SER A 369 -0.83 -17.79 -20.57
CA SER A 369 -1.65 -18.57 -19.63
C SER A 369 -1.00 -18.75 -18.26
N TYR A 370 0.32 -19.01 -18.20
CA TYR A 370 1.04 -19.08 -16.93
C TYR A 370 1.03 -17.73 -16.18
N LEU A 371 1.20 -16.63 -16.92
CA LEU A 371 1.20 -15.28 -16.36
C LEU A 371 -0.20 -14.93 -15.90
N PHE A 372 -1.21 -15.30 -16.67
CA PHE A 372 -2.61 -15.14 -16.33
C PHE A 372 -2.96 -15.84 -15.01
N ILE A 373 -2.69 -17.15 -14.88
CA ILE A 373 -2.96 -17.90 -13.63
C ILE A 373 -2.18 -17.29 -12.46
N SER A 374 -0.92 -16.90 -12.68
CA SER A 374 -0.12 -16.23 -11.66
C SER A 374 -0.71 -14.89 -11.20
N LEU A 375 -1.30 -14.11 -12.11
CA LEU A 375 -1.96 -12.84 -11.79
C LEU A 375 -3.29 -13.09 -11.08
N VAL A 376 -4.11 -14.00 -11.58
CA VAL A 376 -5.36 -14.42 -10.95
C VAL A 376 -5.13 -14.83 -9.49
N ASN A 377 -4.09 -15.61 -9.20
CA ASN A 377 -3.74 -16.02 -7.83
C ASN A 377 -3.33 -14.83 -6.93
N GLN A 378 -2.85 -13.74 -7.51
CA GLN A 378 -2.50 -12.53 -6.77
C GLN A 378 -3.70 -11.61 -6.53
N PHE A 379 -4.67 -11.60 -7.45
CA PHE A 379 -5.86 -10.75 -7.36
C PHE A 379 -7.06 -11.42 -6.71
N LYS A 380 -7.14 -12.76 -6.75
CA LYS A 380 -8.23 -13.59 -6.19
C LYS A 380 -9.62 -13.15 -6.71
N PRO A 381 -9.92 -13.34 -8.01
CA PRO A 381 -11.17 -12.86 -8.60
C PRO A 381 -12.38 -13.46 -7.87
N TYR A 382 -13.33 -12.63 -7.46
CA TYR A 382 -14.53 -13.03 -6.70
C TYR A 382 -14.21 -13.78 -5.39
N GLY A 383 -13.03 -13.54 -4.81
CA GLY A 383 -12.55 -14.28 -3.64
C GLY A 383 -12.10 -15.71 -3.95
N LEU A 384 -12.00 -16.08 -5.23
CA LEU A 384 -11.56 -17.41 -5.66
C LEU A 384 -10.05 -17.57 -5.41
N GLU A 385 -9.70 -18.38 -4.43
CA GLU A 385 -8.33 -18.84 -4.23
C GLU A 385 -8.10 -20.14 -4.99
N ILE A 386 -7.45 -20.04 -6.14
CA ILE A 386 -7.01 -21.21 -6.89
C ILE A 386 -5.70 -21.68 -6.30
N ASP A 387 -5.58 -22.99 -6.11
CA ASP A 387 -4.35 -23.64 -5.65
C ASP A 387 -3.14 -23.15 -6.49
N PRO A 388 -2.14 -22.50 -5.86
CA PRO A 388 -0.93 -22.05 -6.55
C PRO A 388 -0.15 -23.18 -7.23
N TRP A 389 -0.36 -24.42 -6.79
CA TRP A 389 0.28 -25.62 -7.33
C TRP A 389 -0.51 -26.29 -8.45
N SER A 390 -1.70 -25.79 -8.77
CA SER A 390 -2.46 -26.27 -9.92
C SER A 390 -1.68 -26.00 -11.22
N ASN A 391 -1.68 -26.99 -12.12
CA ASN A 391 -1.17 -26.74 -13.46
C ASN A 391 -2.11 -25.77 -14.20
N THR A 392 -1.60 -25.15 -15.27
CA THR A 392 -2.35 -24.14 -16.03
C THR A 392 -3.67 -24.68 -16.59
N GLU A 393 -3.74 -25.95 -16.95
CA GLU A 393 -4.97 -26.57 -17.48
C GLU A 393 -6.06 -26.63 -16.41
N ASP A 394 -5.71 -27.10 -15.21
CA ASP A 394 -6.62 -27.21 -14.07
C ASP A 394 -7.09 -25.85 -13.57
N GLY A 395 -6.19 -24.87 -13.50
CA GLY A 395 -6.56 -23.48 -13.21
C GLY A 395 -7.54 -22.90 -14.25
N THR A 396 -7.35 -23.24 -15.53
CA THR A 396 -8.27 -22.82 -16.60
C THR A 396 -9.64 -23.49 -16.46
N LYS A 397 -9.70 -24.80 -16.12
CA LYS A 397 -10.96 -25.51 -15.85
C LYS A 397 -11.74 -24.86 -14.71
N ILE A 398 -11.06 -24.58 -13.60
CA ILE A 398 -11.67 -23.94 -12.43
C ILE A 398 -12.21 -22.56 -12.77
N LEU A 399 -11.41 -21.71 -13.42
CA LEU A 399 -11.85 -20.36 -13.77
C LEU A 399 -12.99 -20.35 -14.78
N SER A 400 -12.93 -21.21 -15.80
CA SER A 400 -14.01 -21.31 -16.78
C SER A 400 -15.32 -21.81 -16.16
N PHE A 401 -15.24 -22.75 -15.21
CA PHE A 401 -16.39 -23.20 -14.43
C PHE A 401 -17.01 -22.04 -13.64
N TRP A 402 -16.23 -21.34 -12.81
CA TRP A 402 -16.76 -20.27 -11.97
C TRP A 402 -17.25 -19.06 -12.76
N ALA A 403 -16.60 -18.73 -13.88
CA ALA A 403 -17.07 -17.65 -14.75
C ALA A 403 -18.40 -17.99 -15.44
N THR A 404 -18.59 -19.26 -15.81
CA THR A 404 -19.86 -19.76 -16.36
C THR A 404 -20.97 -19.68 -15.32
N TYR A 405 -20.66 -20.02 -14.07
CA TYR A 405 -21.62 -20.05 -12.96
C TYR A 405 -21.49 -18.85 -12.01
N ILE A 406 -21.08 -17.69 -12.53
CA ILE A 406 -20.77 -16.48 -11.73
C ILE A 406 -21.93 -16.03 -10.83
N ASN A 407 -23.17 -16.29 -11.22
CA ASN A 407 -24.36 -15.91 -10.44
C ASN A 407 -24.46 -16.68 -9.12
N VAL A 408 -23.72 -17.79 -8.94
CA VAL A 408 -23.63 -18.50 -7.65
C VAL A 408 -23.05 -17.56 -6.58
N PHE A 409 -22.11 -16.68 -6.92
CA PHE A 409 -21.53 -15.73 -5.97
C PHE A 409 -22.55 -14.70 -5.47
N LEU A 410 -23.52 -14.31 -6.30
CA LEU A 410 -24.63 -13.45 -5.86
C LEU A 410 -25.61 -14.15 -4.90
N LYS A 411 -25.51 -15.48 -4.79
CA LYS A 411 -26.30 -16.30 -3.87
C LYS A 411 -25.52 -16.64 -2.59
N MET A 412 -24.23 -16.32 -2.53
CA MET A 412 -23.43 -16.42 -1.31
C MET A 412 -23.71 -15.22 -0.40
N LYS A 413 -23.65 -15.44 0.91
CA LYS A 413 -23.84 -14.39 1.91
C LYS A 413 -22.62 -13.46 2.00
N SER A 414 -21.41 -14.01 1.96
CA SER A 414 -20.18 -13.25 1.73
C SER A 414 -19.15 -14.07 0.95
N LEU A 415 -18.28 -13.39 0.20
CA LEU A 415 -17.12 -14.03 -0.39
C LEU A 415 -16.22 -14.66 0.69
N GLY A 416 -15.78 -15.90 0.47
CA GLY A 416 -14.87 -16.64 1.37
C GLY A 416 -15.50 -17.42 2.52
N GLU A 417 -16.78 -17.22 2.87
CA GLU A 417 -17.44 -17.93 4.02
C GLU A 417 -17.46 -19.46 3.83
N THR A 418 -17.48 -19.91 2.57
CA THR A 418 -17.54 -21.33 2.20
C THR A 418 -16.27 -21.82 1.52
N HIS A 419 -15.12 -21.27 1.88
CA HIS A 419 -13.85 -21.56 1.20
C HIS A 419 -13.51 -23.06 1.16
N SER A 420 -13.73 -23.79 2.26
CA SER A 420 -13.50 -25.25 2.31
C SER A 420 -14.40 -26.03 1.34
N LEU A 421 -15.64 -25.60 1.14
CA LEU A 421 -16.57 -26.21 0.18
C LEU A 421 -16.16 -25.86 -1.26
N GLN A 422 -15.73 -24.62 -1.49
CA GLN A 422 -15.23 -24.18 -2.80
C GLN A 422 -14.03 -25.02 -3.25
N LEU A 423 -13.05 -25.28 -2.37
CA LEU A 423 -11.89 -26.11 -2.70
C LEU A 423 -12.30 -27.52 -3.15
N VAL A 424 -13.34 -28.09 -2.55
CA VAL A 424 -13.84 -29.41 -2.92
C VAL A 424 -14.52 -29.37 -4.29
N ILE A 425 -15.27 -28.30 -4.58
CA ILE A 425 -15.84 -28.09 -5.92
C ILE A 425 -14.72 -27.93 -6.96
N ASP A 426 -13.65 -27.20 -6.62
CA ASP A 426 -12.47 -27.05 -7.48
C ASP A 426 -11.85 -28.42 -7.81
N GLU A 427 -11.70 -29.32 -6.82
CA GLU A 427 -11.24 -30.70 -7.07
C GLU A 427 -12.20 -31.49 -7.97
N LEU A 428 -13.52 -31.37 -7.76
CA LEU A 428 -14.51 -32.02 -8.62
C LEU A 428 -14.46 -31.50 -10.08
N VAL A 429 -14.15 -30.21 -10.26
CA VAL A 429 -13.96 -29.59 -11.57
C VAL A 429 -12.67 -30.06 -12.25
N LYS A 430 -11.57 -30.18 -11.50
CA LYS A 430 -10.30 -30.74 -12.00
C LYS A 430 -10.49 -32.16 -12.52
N GLU A 431 -11.19 -32.99 -11.76
CA GLU A 431 -11.46 -34.39 -12.12
C GLU A 431 -12.38 -34.52 -13.33
N ASP A 432 -13.52 -33.79 -13.35
CA ASP A 432 -14.49 -33.86 -14.45
C ASP A 432 -15.37 -32.60 -14.54
N ILE A 433 -14.84 -31.57 -15.22
CA ILE A 433 -15.58 -30.32 -15.46
C ILE A 433 -16.91 -30.54 -16.17
N LYS A 434 -17.05 -31.57 -17.03
CA LYS A 434 -18.29 -31.77 -17.82
C LYS A 434 -19.41 -32.26 -16.92
N GLU A 435 -19.17 -33.29 -16.12
CA GLU A 435 -20.18 -33.77 -15.18
C GLU A 435 -20.51 -32.71 -14.13
N THR A 436 -19.49 -32.05 -13.56
CA THR A 436 -19.70 -31.02 -12.54
C THR A 436 -20.49 -29.84 -13.07
N SER A 437 -20.23 -29.42 -14.32
CA SER A 437 -21.01 -28.40 -15.01
C SER A 437 -22.47 -28.82 -15.21
N LEU A 438 -22.73 -30.03 -15.74
CA LEU A 438 -24.09 -30.52 -15.97
C LEU A 438 -24.91 -30.59 -14.67
N ILE A 439 -24.26 -31.01 -13.57
CA ILE A 439 -24.92 -31.06 -12.27
C ILE A 439 -25.17 -29.64 -11.72
N MET A 440 -24.22 -28.70 -11.87
CA MET A 440 -24.41 -27.30 -11.45
C MET A 440 -25.53 -26.62 -12.24
N GLU A 441 -25.59 -26.82 -13.56
CA GLU A 441 -26.67 -26.33 -14.40
C GLU A 441 -28.02 -26.90 -13.95
N SER A 442 -28.10 -28.22 -13.72
CA SER A 442 -29.32 -28.87 -13.23
C SER A 442 -29.71 -28.36 -11.84
N PHE A 443 -28.75 -28.15 -10.94
CA PHE A 443 -28.98 -27.58 -9.61
C PHE A 443 -29.58 -26.18 -9.69
N LEU A 444 -29.02 -25.32 -10.53
CA LEU A 444 -29.52 -23.95 -10.70
C LEU A 444 -30.90 -23.91 -11.35
N LEU A 445 -31.22 -24.85 -12.24
CA LEU A 445 -32.55 -25.00 -12.84
C LEU A 445 -33.59 -25.54 -11.84
N ASP A 446 -33.25 -26.59 -11.10
CA ASP A 446 -34.15 -27.24 -10.13
C ASP A 446 -34.48 -26.32 -8.94
N GLN A 447 -33.53 -25.46 -8.56
CA GLN A 447 -33.74 -24.45 -7.51
C GLN A 447 -34.62 -23.28 -7.99
N GLY A 448 -34.70 -23.03 -9.31
CA GLY A 448 -35.54 -21.96 -9.89
C GLY A 448 -35.27 -20.58 -9.27
N GLU A 449 -36.36 -19.85 -8.98
CA GLU A 449 -36.35 -18.57 -8.24
C GLU A 449 -36.48 -18.73 -6.72
N LYS A 450 -36.44 -19.96 -6.19
CA LYS A 450 -36.57 -20.15 -4.74
C LYS A 450 -35.41 -19.44 -4.04
N GLU A 451 -35.74 -18.61 -3.05
CA GLU A 451 -34.75 -18.04 -2.16
C GLU A 451 -34.01 -19.18 -1.47
N PHE A 452 -32.68 -19.17 -1.57
CA PHE A 452 -31.82 -20.14 -0.88
C PHE A 452 -32.09 -20.07 0.61
N ASN A 453 -32.03 -21.22 1.27
CA ASN A 453 -32.19 -21.24 2.71
C ASN A 453 -31.03 -20.44 3.32
N GLN A 454 -31.33 -19.29 3.93
CA GLN A 454 -30.29 -18.44 4.53
C GLN A 454 -29.47 -19.17 5.63
N ASN A 455 -29.96 -20.31 6.12
CA ASN A 455 -29.27 -21.13 7.10
C ASN A 455 -28.29 -22.16 6.49
N GLU A 456 -28.40 -22.47 5.20
CA GLU A 456 -27.50 -23.39 4.50
C GLU A 456 -26.80 -22.66 3.34
N PRO A 457 -25.47 -22.55 3.34
CA PRO A 457 -24.78 -21.86 2.25
C PRO A 457 -25.01 -22.53 0.88
N VAL A 458 -25.11 -21.74 -0.18
CA VAL A 458 -25.41 -22.25 -1.55
C VAL A 458 -24.47 -23.37 -2.01
N LEU A 459 -23.18 -23.32 -1.64
CA LEU A 459 -22.22 -24.36 -1.99
C LEU A 459 -22.45 -25.67 -1.22
N PHE A 460 -22.99 -25.60 0.00
CA PHE A 460 -23.39 -26.76 0.78
C PHE A 460 -24.56 -27.47 0.11
N GLU A 461 -25.60 -26.70 -0.26
CA GLU A 461 -26.75 -27.24 -1.00
C GLU A 461 -26.32 -27.86 -2.34
N PHE A 462 -25.41 -27.21 -3.06
CA PHE A 462 -24.87 -27.75 -4.31
C PHE A 462 -24.14 -29.07 -4.09
N LEU A 463 -23.25 -29.17 -3.11
CA LEU A 463 -22.49 -30.41 -2.86
C LEU A 463 -23.40 -31.56 -2.40
N LYS A 464 -24.46 -31.25 -1.65
CA LYS A 464 -25.50 -32.23 -1.30
C LYS A 464 -26.20 -32.74 -2.56
N TYR A 465 -26.67 -31.83 -3.41
CA TYR A 465 -27.29 -32.15 -4.69
C TYR A 465 -26.36 -32.94 -5.62
N PHE A 466 -25.07 -32.59 -5.62
CA PHE A 466 -24.03 -33.28 -6.39
C PHE A 466 -23.81 -34.71 -5.90
N SER A 467 -23.76 -34.93 -4.59
CA SER A 467 -23.56 -36.26 -4.01
C SER A 467 -24.67 -37.26 -4.37
N GLU A 468 -25.88 -36.77 -4.61
CA GLU A 468 -27.04 -37.59 -4.99
C GLU A 468 -27.07 -37.93 -6.49
N ARG A 469 -26.44 -37.11 -7.34
CA ARG A 469 -26.55 -37.18 -8.81
C ARG A 469 -25.27 -37.56 -9.53
N SER A 470 -24.12 -37.47 -8.86
CA SER A 470 -22.86 -37.88 -9.47
C SER A 470 -22.87 -39.37 -9.78
N LYS A 471 -22.25 -39.75 -10.90
CA LYS A 471 -22.14 -41.15 -11.34
C LYS A 471 -20.95 -41.88 -10.70
N SER A 472 -20.02 -41.14 -10.10
CA SER A 472 -18.80 -41.70 -9.52
C SER A 472 -18.90 -41.81 -8.00
N GLN A 473 -18.83 -43.03 -7.46
CA GLN A 473 -18.82 -43.26 -6.02
C GLN A 473 -17.68 -42.50 -5.31
N SER A 474 -16.52 -42.35 -5.96
CA SER A 474 -15.38 -41.61 -5.40
C SER A 474 -15.74 -40.13 -5.19
N ARG A 475 -16.35 -39.51 -6.20
CA ARG A 475 -16.76 -38.09 -6.16
C ARG A 475 -17.93 -37.85 -5.22
N GLN A 476 -18.89 -38.79 -5.16
CA GLN A 476 -19.95 -38.77 -4.15
C GLN A 476 -19.36 -38.78 -2.73
N ASN A 477 -18.42 -39.69 -2.46
CA ASN A 477 -17.78 -39.79 -1.14
C ASN A 477 -16.97 -38.53 -0.80
N LEU A 478 -16.30 -37.92 -1.79
CA LEU A 478 -15.59 -36.65 -1.62
C LEU A 478 -16.53 -35.52 -1.20
N ALA A 479 -17.66 -35.36 -1.90
CA ALA A 479 -18.68 -34.37 -1.57
C ALA A 479 -19.30 -34.62 -0.18
N LEU A 480 -19.69 -35.86 0.14
CA LEU A 480 -20.25 -36.21 1.45
C LEU A 480 -19.28 -35.95 2.60
N LYS A 481 -17.99 -36.25 2.40
CA LYS A 481 -16.95 -35.96 3.38
C LYS A 481 -16.84 -34.45 3.62
N ALA A 482 -16.82 -33.65 2.56
CA ALA A 482 -16.74 -32.20 2.64
C ALA A 482 -17.92 -31.59 3.42
N LEU A 483 -19.14 -32.06 3.16
CA LEU A 483 -20.33 -31.64 3.90
C LEU A 483 -20.19 -31.95 5.40
N GLY A 484 -19.79 -33.18 5.74
CA GLY A 484 -19.62 -33.57 7.14
C GLY A 484 -18.48 -32.84 7.87
N ASP A 485 -17.41 -32.46 7.16
CA ASP A 485 -16.32 -31.68 7.73
C ASP A 485 -16.72 -30.20 7.91
N PHE A 486 -17.51 -29.64 7.00
CA PHE A 486 -18.07 -28.30 7.12
C PHE A 486 -19.06 -28.17 8.29
N GLU A 487 -19.98 -29.11 8.46
CA GLU A 487 -20.92 -29.12 9.60
C GLU A 487 -20.18 -29.16 10.95
N LYS A 488 -19.13 -29.99 11.07
CA LYS A 488 -18.29 -30.03 12.27
C LYS A 488 -17.59 -28.69 12.52
N SER A 489 -17.15 -28.02 11.45
CA SER A 489 -16.47 -26.72 11.57
C SER A 489 -17.40 -25.64 12.14
N ILE A 490 -18.67 -25.61 11.70
CA ILE A 490 -19.72 -24.72 12.22
C ILE A 490 -19.97 -25.01 13.70
N ILE A 491 -20.18 -26.29 14.07
CA ILE A 491 -20.44 -26.69 15.46
C ILE A 491 -19.28 -26.31 16.39
N SER A 492 -18.04 -26.38 15.87
CA SER A 492 -16.84 -26.04 16.65
C SER A 492 -16.52 -24.55 16.71
N GLY A 493 -17.26 -23.69 16.01
CA GLY A 493 -17.03 -22.23 15.96
C GLY A 493 -15.70 -21.85 15.29
N LYS A 494 -15.16 -22.68 14.40
CA LYS A 494 -13.87 -22.48 13.71
C LYS A 494 -14.00 -21.95 12.29
N THR A 495 -15.12 -21.30 11.96
CA THR A 495 -15.37 -20.76 10.61
C THR A 495 -14.65 -19.44 10.39
#